data_AF-A0A9P5Z2J7-F1
#
_entry.id   AF-A0A9P5Z2J7-F1
#
_cell.length_a   1.000
_cell.length_b   1.000
_cell.length_c   1.000
_cell.angle_alpha   90.00
_cell.angle_beta   90.00
_cell.angle_gamma   90.00
#
_symmetry.space_group_name_H-M   'P 1'
#
loop_
_entity.id
_entity.type
_entity.pdbx_description
1 polymer ?
#
loop_
_entity_poly.entity_id
_entity_poly.type
_entity_poly.pdbx_seq_one_letter_code
_entity_poly.pdbx_strand_id
1 'polypeptide(L)'
;MPSCCQPRTTQLASNDLIDIVNSAYSARAREGVDSEYAKTVAGGLAGYTEEELNSIPEGANMGLSCGNPTAIATLKEGETVVDLGSGGGIDVFLAAAKVGPTGKAIGLDMSEDMIALARKNAAKKGLKPPHVAFAKAALTEPLPIEPDSVDCIISNCVINLLPSDGKGNLLKEVQRILKPGGRIVFSDIVARKPLSEEIKNDVVAYIGCVAGAIDVLQYTKLLENAGLSNIVFEDTKTDLSIYYNFENDQDTFPIHTTPLPSGTAPARPTYDINEWVASYRILATKAGEPPAENPPTVLLRWWDAYPVVKSSPPSITAEEVAALIREGASDPAVKAGFAVVDVRRNDHAGGHVRGSFNRHAQTFYDDLPSLFEEFKNTSKVIFYCQSSNGRGPRCAGWYQDYLDAHAGEHNSQAYVLTDGIKNWLKTFKGEEDLIDAD
;
A
#
# COMPACT_ATOMS: atom_id res chain seq x y z
N MET A 1 29.75 35.38 -38.45
CA MET A 1 29.26 34.01 -38.19
C MET A 1 28.39 34.08 -36.94
N PRO A 2 27.08 33.79 -37.01
CA PRO A 2 26.26 33.80 -35.82
C PRO A 2 26.52 32.53 -35.01
N SER A 3 26.72 32.73 -33.71
CA SER A 3 26.90 31.72 -32.67
C SER A 3 25.69 30.78 -32.62
N CYS A 4 25.93 29.48 -32.79
CA CYS A 4 24.91 28.45 -32.55
C CYS A 4 24.52 28.44 -31.06
N CYS A 5 23.28 28.81 -30.75
CA CYS A 5 22.65 28.43 -29.49
C CYS A 5 22.39 26.91 -29.53
N GLN A 6 23.12 26.15 -28.72
CA GLN A 6 22.66 24.80 -28.38
C GLN A 6 21.47 24.91 -27.42
N PRO A 7 20.40 24.11 -27.60
CA PRO A 7 19.33 24.05 -26.62
C PRO A 7 19.89 23.47 -25.32
N ARG A 8 19.70 24.17 -24.19
CA ARG A 8 19.92 23.58 -22.87
C ARG A 8 18.84 22.54 -22.65
N THR A 9 19.20 21.26 -22.69
CA THR A 9 18.42 20.19 -22.07
C THR A 9 18.40 20.44 -20.57
N THR A 10 17.29 20.95 -20.05
CA THR A 10 17.02 20.99 -18.61
C THR A 10 16.75 19.56 -18.15
N GLN A 11 17.74 18.93 -17.56
CA GLN A 11 17.57 17.67 -16.83
C GLN A 11 16.51 17.90 -15.73
N LEU A 12 15.41 17.16 -15.76
CA LEU A 12 14.35 17.24 -14.75
C LEU A 12 14.92 16.96 -13.36
N ALA A 13 14.50 17.69 -12.33
CA ALA A 13 14.97 17.42 -10.97
C ALA A 13 14.44 16.06 -10.48
N SER A 14 15.14 15.43 -9.54
CA SER A 14 14.78 14.11 -9.01
C SER A 14 13.36 14.05 -8.43
N ASN A 15 12.91 15.12 -7.79
CA ASN A 15 11.56 15.20 -7.22
C ASN A 15 10.49 15.29 -8.30
N ASP A 16 10.77 15.99 -9.42
CA ASP A 16 9.83 16.12 -10.54
C ASP A 16 9.55 14.76 -11.18
N LEU A 17 10.56 13.88 -11.27
CA LEU A 17 10.40 12.54 -11.84
C LEU A 17 9.51 11.63 -10.98
N ILE A 18 9.68 11.66 -9.65
CA ILE A 18 8.85 10.90 -8.72
C ILE A 18 7.39 11.34 -8.83
N ASP A 19 7.14 12.65 -8.88
CA ASP A 19 5.78 13.20 -9.00
C ASP A 19 5.14 12.84 -10.35
N ILE A 20 5.91 12.84 -11.44
CA ILE A 20 5.44 12.40 -12.76
C ILE A 20 5.06 10.92 -12.75
N VAL A 21 5.93 10.05 -12.21
CA VAL A 21 5.65 8.61 -12.09
C VAL A 21 4.42 8.39 -11.22
N ASN A 22 4.33 9.03 -10.05
CA ASN A 22 3.19 8.90 -9.17
C ASN A 22 1.90 9.38 -9.84
N SER A 23 1.92 10.52 -10.53
CA SER A 23 0.76 11.05 -11.25
C SER A 23 0.29 10.12 -12.37
N ALA A 24 1.25 9.57 -13.12
CA ALA A 24 0.99 8.59 -14.17
C ALA A 24 0.28 7.37 -13.59
N TYR A 25 0.91 6.65 -12.65
CA TYR A 25 0.36 5.42 -12.09
C TYR A 25 -0.97 5.67 -11.37
N SER A 26 -1.13 6.81 -10.69
CA SER A 26 -2.39 7.21 -10.05
C SER A 26 -3.53 7.45 -11.05
N ALA A 27 -3.25 7.97 -12.24
CA ALA A 27 -4.26 8.08 -13.28
C ALA A 27 -4.70 6.71 -13.80
N ARG A 28 -3.76 5.78 -14.04
CA ARG A 28 -4.09 4.41 -14.45
C ARG A 28 -4.90 3.65 -13.41
N ALA A 29 -4.66 3.87 -12.12
CA ALA A 29 -5.48 3.31 -11.05
C ALA A 29 -6.93 3.81 -11.09
N ARG A 30 -7.16 5.06 -11.49
CA ARG A 30 -8.49 5.68 -11.59
C ARG A 30 -9.22 5.35 -12.88
N GLU A 31 -8.49 5.33 -14.00
CA GLU A 31 -9.04 5.14 -15.35
C GLU A 31 -9.14 3.67 -15.76
N GLY A 32 -8.34 2.80 -15.14
CA GLY A 32 -8.24 1.39 -15.49
C GLY A 32 -7.24 1.12 -16.62
N VAL A 33 -7.28 -0.11 -17.13
CA VAL A 33 -6.44 -0.58 -18.23
C VAL A 33 -7.28 -1.44 -19.15
N ASP A 34 -6.96 -1.40 -20.45
CA ASP A 34 -7.52 -2.37 -21.38
C ASP A 34 -7.19 -3.81 -20.95
N SER A 35 -8.23 -4.63 -20.85
CA SER A 35 -8.11 -5.98 -20.28
C SER A 35 -7.31 -6.94 -21.17
N GLU A 36 -7.33 -6.75 -22.48
CA GLU A 36 -6.61 -7.59 -23.44
C GLU A 36 -5.13 -7.22 -23.44
N TYR A 37 -4.81 -5.92 -23.44
CA TYR A 37 -3.46 -5.44 -23.22
C TYR A 37 -2.89 -5.96 -21.90
N ALA A 38 -3.62 -5.81 -20.79
CA ALA A 38 -3.15 -6.24 -19.48
C ALA A 38 -2.87 -7.76 -19.42
N LYS A 39 -3.71 -8.57 -20.07
CA LYS A 39 -3.48 -10.03 -20.19
C LYS A 39 -2.29 -10.36 -21.08
N THR A 40 -2.14 -9.65 -22.21
CA THR A 40 -1.03 -9.84 -23.14
C THR A 40 0.31 -9.56 -22.46
N VAL A 41 0.41 -8.45 -21.74
CA VAL A 41 1.59 -8.14 -20.93
C VAL A 41 1.79 -9.18 -19.83
N ALA A 42 0.75 -9.52 -19.07
CA ALA A 42 0.91 -10.45 -17.95
C ALA A 42 1.33 -11.86 -18.40
N GLY A 43 0.70 -12.43 -19.43
CA GLY A 43 1.03 -13.77 -19.92
C GLY A 43 2.26 -13.81 -20.81
N GLY A 44 2.33 -12.92 -21.79
CA GLY A 44 3.39 -12.92 -22.81
C GLY A 44 4.72 -12.35 -22.32
N LEU A 45 4.68 -11.27 -21.52
CA LEU A 45 5.88 -10.62 -21.02
C LEU A 45 6.26 -11.09 -19.61
N ALA A 46 5.33 -10.96 -18.67
CA ALA A 46 5.63 -11.22 -17.26
C ALA A 46 5.67 -12.73 -16.93
N GLY A 47 5.02 -13.56 -17.75
CA GLY A 47 4.98 -15.01 -17.57
C GLY A 47 4.03 -15.48 -16.47
N TYR A 48 2.98 -14.71 -16.18
CA TYR A 48 1.86 -15.19 -15.36
C TYR A 48 1.05 -16.23 -16.13
N THR A 49 0.70 -17.32 -15.47
CA THR A 49 -0.17 -18.36 -16.04
C THR A 49 -1.63 -17.89 -16.05
N GLU A 50 -2.45 -18.48 -16.92
CA GLU A 50 -3.89 -18.20 -16.92
C GLU A 50 -4.54 -18.55 -15.57
N GLU A 51 -4.09 -19.62 -14.92
CA GLU A 51 -4.56 -20.01 -13.59
C GLU A 51 -4.28 -18.92 -12.54
N GLU A 52 -3.05 -18.37 -12.53
CA GLU A 52 -2.69 -17.26 -11.65
C GLU A 52 -3.56 -16.03 -11.93
N LEU A 53 -3.74 -15.65 -13.20
CA LEU A 53 -4.57 -14.50 -13.58
C LEU A 53 -6.05 -14.67 -13.25
N ASN A 54 -6.57 -15.90 -13.28
CA ASN A 54 -7.94 -16.20 -12.87
C ASN A 54 -8.11 -16.26 -11.35
N SER A 55 -7.03 -16.46 -10.59
CA SER A 55 -7.08 -16.57 -9.12
C SER A 55 -7.21 -15.21 -8.42
N ILE A 56 -6.67 -14.15 -9.03
CA ILE A 56 -6.63 -12.78 -8.47
C ILE A 56 -7.95 -12.01 -8.70
N PRO A 57 -8.23 -10.93 -7.94
CA PRO A 57 -9.37 -10.05 -8.21
C PRO A 57 -9.27 -9.37 -9.59
N GLU A 58 -10.41 -9.20 -10.24
CA GLU A 58 -10.51 -8.36 -11.44
C GLU A 58 -10.09 -6.92 -11.11
N GLY A 59 -9.21 -6.34 -11.94
CA GLY A 59 -8.60 -5.02 -11.75
C GLY A 59 -7.33 -5.03 -10.89
N ALA A 60 -6.81 -6.20 -10.49
CA ALA A 60 -5.50 -6.29 -9.83
C ALA A 60 -4.33 -6.26 -10.82
N ASN A 61 -4.52 -6.82 -12.01
CA ASN A 61 -3.55 -6.76 -13.10
C ASN A 61 -3.69 -5.43 -13.84
N MET A 62 -2.69 -4.55 -13.67
CA MET A 62 -2.65 -3.26 -14.33
C MET A 62 -1.85 -3.26 -15.64
N GLY A 63 -1.28 -4.39 -16.09
CA GLY A 63 -0.49 -4.46 -17.34
C GLY A 63 0.82 -3.67 -17.30
N LEU A 64 1.44 -3.60 -16.12
CA LEU A 64 2.68 -2.85 -15.87
C LEU A 64 3.89 -3.74 -15.54
N SER A 65 3.66 -5.05 -15.32
CA SER A 65 4.70 -6.00 -14.91
C SER A 65 5.69 -6.31 -16.03
N CYS A 66 6.94 -6.59 -15.65
CA CYS A 66 7.99 -7.11 -16.54
C CYS A 66 8.43 -8.55 -16.23
N GLY A 67 7.88 -9.14 -15.16
CA GLY A 67 8.12 -10.53 -14.76
C GLY A 67 7.08 -11.01 -13.73
N ASN A 68 7.20 -12.26 -13.29
CA ASN A 68 6.42 -12.86 -12.22
C ASN A 68 7.38 -13.29 -11.09
N PRO A 69 7.68 -12.41 -10.11
CA PRO A 69 8.60 -12.74 -9.04
C PRO A 69 8.08 -13.87 -8.16
N THR A 70 6.76 -14.02 -8.01
CA THR A 70 6.17 -15.09 -7.17
C THR A 70 6.39 -16.50 -7.73
N ALA A 71 6.61 -16.66 -9.04
CA ALA A 71 6.85 -17.95 -9.67
C ALA A 71 8.15 -18.62 -9.21
N ILE A 72 9.18 -17.81 -8.95
CA ILE A 72 10.52 -18.28 -8.58
C ILE A 72 10.85 -17.99 -7.11
N ALA A 73 9.97 -17.28 -6.40
CA ALA A 73 10.24 -16.90 -5.02
C ALA A 73 10.28 -18.08 -4.05
N THR A 74 9.80 -19.28 -4.42
CA THR A 74 9.76 -20.47 -3.54
C THR A 74 9.10 -20.17 -2.19
N LEU A 75 8.02 -19.40 -2.21
CA LEU A 75 7.27 -18.99 -1.01
C LEU A 75 6.75 -20.22 -0.26
N LYS A 76 6.83 -20.17 1.07
CA LYS A 76 6.40 -21.25 1.96
C LYS A 76 5.23 -20.82 2.82
N GLU A 77 4.42 -21.79 3.25
CA GLU A 77 3.34 -21.56 4.20
C GLU A 77 3.87 -20.89 5.48
N GLY A 78 3.16 -19.87 5.97
CA GLY A 78 3.53 -19.10 7.15
C GLY A 78 4.56 -17.99 6.93
N GLU A 79 5.17 -17.89 5.74
CA GLU A 79 6.11 -16.79 5.45
C GLU A 79 5.41 -15.42 5.42
N THR A 80 6.18 -14.39 5.78
CA THR A 80 5.83 -12.98 5.57
C THR A 80 6.51 -12.47 4.32
N VAL A 81 5.71 -11.94 3.40
CA VAL A 81 6.15 -11.41 2.11
C VAL A 81 5.82 -9.92 2.00
N VAL A 82 6.77 -9.13 1.52
CA VAL A 82 6.54 -7.72 1.17
C VAL A 82 6.73 -7.53 -0.33
N ASP A 83 5.78 -6.88 -0.98
CA ASP A 83 5.83 -6.46 -2.37
C ASP A 83 6.09 -4.96 -2.46
N LEU A 84 7.18 -4.56 -3.12
CA LEU A 84 7.56 -3.17 -3.32
C LEU A 84 7.02 -2.66 -4.66
N GLY A 85 6.16 -1.64 -4.61
CA GLY A 85 5.41 -1.08 -5.74
C GLY A 85 4.25 -1.98 -6.16
N SER A 86 3.41 -2.35 -5.18
CA SER A 86 2.40 -3.41 -5.36
C SER A 86 1.28 -3.10 -6.36
N GLY A 87 1.11 -1.84 -6.77
CA GLY A 87 0.09 -1.43 -7.73
C GLY A 87 -1.32 -1.88 -7.33
N GLY A 88 -2.03 -2.52 -8.25
CA GLY A 88 -3.36 -3.09 -8.02
C GLY A 88 -3.38 -4.38 -7.17
N GLY A 89 -2.20 -4.89 -6.78
CA GLY A 89 -2.02 -5.99 -5.83
C GLY A 89 -1.80 -7.40 -6.41
N ILE A 90 -1.58 -7.55 -7.72
CA ILE A 90 -1.40 -8.87 -8.36
C ILE A 90 -0.42 -9.78 -7.63
N ASP A 91 0.80 -9.32 -7.41
CA ASP A 91 1.88 -10.07 -6.78
C ASP A 91 1.59 -10.37 -5.30
N VAL A 92 0.94 -9.43 -4.59
CA VAL A 92 0.47 -9.63 -3.20
C VAL A 92 -0.59 -10.73 -3.11
N PHE A 93 -1.56 -10.78 -4.02
CA PHE A 93 -2.60 -11.81 -4.00
C PHE A 93 -2.05 -13.20 -4.31
N LEU A 94 -1.13 -13.29 -5.28
CA LEU A 94 -0.43 -14.55 -5.59
C LEU A 94 0.46 -14.99 -4.43
N ALA A 95 1.17 -14.07 -3.78
CA ALA A 95 1.97 -14.36 -2.60
C ALA A 95 1.08 -14.84 -1.43
N ALA A 96 -0.05 -14.17 -1.16
CA ALA A 96 -0.99 -14.53 -0.11
C ALA A 96 -1.51 -15.97 -0.26
N ALA A 97 -1.84 -16.39 -1.48
CA ALA A 97 -2.26 -17.75 -1.76
C ALA A 97 -1.15 -18.78 -1.47
N LYS A 98 0.11 -18.48 -1.79
CA LYS A 98 1.26 -19.38 -1.58
C LYS A 98 1.68 -19.49 -0.12
N VAL A 99 1.58 -18.41 0.66
CA VAL A 99 1.96 -18.42 2.08
C VAL A 99 0.84 -18.91 3.01
N GLY A 100 -0.37 -19.11 2.48
CA GLY A 100 -1.49 -19.68 3.22
C GLY A 100 -2.02 -18.77 4.35
N PRO A 101 -3.06 -19.21 5.08
CA PRO A 101 -3.80 -18.37 6.03
C PRO A 101 -3.00 -17.94 7.26
N THR A 102 -1.88 -18.61 7.55
CA THR A 102 -0.97 -18.29 8.65
C THR A 102 0.14 -17.34 8.22
N GLY A 103 0.40 -17.23 6.92
CA GLY A 103 1.36 -16.29 6.34
C GLY A 103 0.79 -14.89 6.17
N LYS A 104 1.64 -13.97 5.70
CA LYS A 104 1.28 -12.57 5.49
C LYS A 104 1.83 -12.08 4.14
N ALA A 105 1.03 -11.33 3.40
CA ALA A 105 1.45 -10.65 2.18
C ALA A 105 1.12 -9.15 2.30
N ILE A 106 2.14 -8.30 2.16
CA ILE A 106 2.03 -6.86 2.38
C ILE A 106 2.49 -6.12 1.13
N GLY A 107 1.59 -5.32 0.54
CA GLY A 107 1.92 -4.44 -0.57
C GLY A 107 2.29 -3.04 -0.10
N LEU A 108 3.41 -2.50 -0.60
CA LEU A 108 3.81 -1.11 -0.41
C LEU A 108 3.75 -0.38 -1.75
N ASP A 109 3.16 0.81 -1.77
CA ASP A 109 3.10 1.65 -2.97
C ASP A 109 3.09 3.14 -2.58
N MET A 110 3.64 4.00 -3.43
CA MET A 110 3.64 5.45 -3.19
C MET A 110 2.31 6.10 -3.55
N SER A 111 1.58 5.53 -4.52
CA SER A 111 0.33 6.07 -5.03
C SER A 111 -0.82 5.73 -4.10
N GLU A 112 -1.53 6.76 -3.66
CA GLU A 112 -2.73 6.59 -2.84
C GLU A 112 -3.87 5.94 -3.62
N ASP A 113 -3.98 6.25 -4.92
CA ASP A 113 -4.96 5.63 -5.81
C ASP A 113 -4.67 4.13 -6.03
N MET A 114 -3.39 3.73 -6.19
CA MET A 114 -3.01 2.32 -6.28
C MET A 114 -3.33 1.57 -4.98
N ILE A 115 -2.97 2.14 -3.83
CA ILE A 115 -3.29 1.53 -2.53
C ILE A 115 -4.82 1.41 -2.34
N ALA A 116 -5.59 2.43 -2.74
CA ALA A 116 -7.05 2.37 -2.68
C ALA A 116 -7.61 1.26 -3.58
N LEU A 117 -7.10 1.14 -4.81
CA LEU A 117 -7.48 0.09 -5.76
C LEU A 117 -7.14 -1.30 -5.21
N ALA A 118 -5.92 -1.51 -4.69
CA ALA A 118 -5.49 -2.78 -4.13
C ALA A 118 -6.34 -3.21 -2.93
N ARG A 119 -6.66 -2.27 -2.02
CA ARG A 119 -7.58 -2.52 -0.89
C ARG A 119 -8.98 -2.87 -1.37
N LYS A 120 -9.52 -2.16 -2.36
CA LYS A 120 -10.81 -2.49 -3.00
C LYS A 120 -10.79 -3.90 -3.59
N ASN A 121 -9.70 -4.28 -4.25
CA ASN A 121 -9.53 -5.63 -4.81
C ASN A 121 -9.45 -6.71 -3.73
N ALA A 122 -8.74 -6.45 -2.63
CA ALA A 122 -8.66 -7.35 -1.48
C ALA A 122 -10.05 -7.60 -0.86
N ALA A 123 -10.82 -6.52 -0.67
CA ALA A 123 -12.17 -6.60 -0.12
C ALA A 123 -13.11 -7.50 -0.96
N LYS A 124 -13.00 -7.48 -2.30
CA LYS A 124 -13.77 -8.38 -3.19
C LYS A 124 -13.53 -9.87 -2.91
N LYS A 125 -12.36 -10.24 -2.37
CA LYS A 125 -12.00 -11.62 -1.97
C LYS A 125 -12.12 -11.86 -0.47
N GLY A 126 -12.59 -10.88 0.31
CA GLY A 126 -12.64 -10.95 1.77
C GLY A 126 -11.25 -10.98 2.43
N LEU A 127 -10.20 -10.56 1.71
CA LEU A 127 -8.83 -10.52 2.20
C LEU A 127 -8.61 -9.22 2.97
N LYS A 128 -8.05 -9.33 4.18
CA LYS A 128 -7.85 -8.20 5.10
C LYS A 128 -6.63 -8.39 6.00
N PRO A 129 -6.15 -7.32 6.66
CA PRO A 129 -5.06 -7.43 7.62
C PRO A 129 -5.41 -8.38 8.79
N PRO A 130 -4.42 -9.07 9.39
CA PRO A 130 -2.98 -8.98 9.11
C PRO A 130 -2.51 -9.91 7.97
N HIS A 131 -3.38 -10.76 7.41
CA HIS A 131 -3.00 -11.71 6.37
C HIS A 131 -2.66 -11.01 5.05
N VAL A 132 -3.49 -10.07 4.60
CA VAL A 132 -3.23 -9.24 3.42
C VAL A 132 -3.37 -7.77 3.81
N ALA A 133 -2.31 -6.98 3.62
CA ALA A 133 -2.33 -5.56 3.94
C ALA A 133 -1.69 -4.73 2.83
N PHE A 134 -2.17 -3.50 2.65
CA PHE A 134 -1.58 -2.53 1.72
C PHE A 134 -1.28 -1.25 2.49
N ALA A 135 -0.06 -0.74 2.42
CA ALA A 135 0.36 0.47 3.11
C ALA A 135 1.00 1.46 2.14
N LYS A 136 0.62 2.73 2.26
CA LYS A 136 1.24 3.81 1.50
C LYS A 136 2.67 4.02 2.01
N ALA A 137 3.66 3.96 1.12
CA ALA A 137 5.05 4.20 1.43
C ALA A 137 5.75 4.86 0.25
N ALA A 138 6.38 6.02 0.49
CA ALA A 138 7.35 6.54 -0.45
C ALA A 138 8.58 5.62 -0.38
N LEU A 139 8.87 4.87 -1.45
CA LEU A 139 9.99 3.91 -1.48
C LEU A 139 11.38 4.58 -1.43
N THR A 140 11.41 5.91 -1.36
CA THR A 140 12.60 6.74 -1.09
C THR A 140 12.79 7.07 0.39
N GLU A 141 11.81 6.75 1.24
CA GLU A 141 11.79 7.02 2.69
C GLU A 141 11.87 5.72 3.48
N PRO A 142 12.13 5.77 4.81
CA PRO A 142 12.09 4.59 5.66
C PRO A 142 10.75 3.85 5.55
N LEU A 143 10.80 2.56 5.27
CA LEU A 143 9.61 1.72 5.06
C LEU A 143 8.88 1.51 6.40
N PRO A 144 7.54 1.50 6.43
CA PRO A 144 6.75 1.31 7.64
C PRO A 144 6.70 -0.16 8.11
N ILE A 145 7.84 -0.85 8.02
CA ILE A 145 8.04 -2.27 8.34
C ILE A 145 9.10 -2.41 9.43
N GLU A 146 8.84 -3.29 10.40
CA GLU A 146 9.79 -3.64 11.45
C GLU A 146 11.09 -4.25 10.86
N PRO A 147 12.27 -3.96 11.43
CA PRO A 147 13.49 -4.64 11.03
C PRO A 147 13.37 -6.16 11.26
N ASP A 148 14.10 -6.94 10.47
CA ASP A 148 14.18 -8.40 10.63
C ASP A 148 12.80 -9.10 10.76
N SER A 149 11.82 -8.68 9.96
CA SER A 149 10.42 -9.13 10.08
C SER A 149 9.88 -9.84 8.83
N VAL A 150 10.60 -9.76 7.70
CA VAL A 150 10.14 -10.25 6.39
C VAL A 150 10.99 -11.43 5.92
N ASP A 151 10.35 -12.50 5.46
CA ASP A 151 11.05 -13.70 4.95
C ASP A 151 11.44 -13.53 3.48
N CYS A 152 10.56 -12.92 2.67
CA CYS A 152 10.79 -12.67 1.25
C CYS A 152 10.32 -11.28 0.84
N ILE A 153 11.14 -10.55 0.09
CA ILE A 153 10.73 -9.30 -0.57
C ILE A 153 10.68 -9.54 -2.07
N ILE A 154 9.53 -9.24 -2.66
CA ILE A 154 9.33 -9.25 -4.10
C ILE A 154 9.21 -7.81 -4.62
N SER A 155 9.53 -7.62 -5.90
CA SER A 155 9.33 -6.35 -6.59
C SER A 155 9.30 -6.60 -8.09
N ASN A 156 8.55 -5.78 -8.82
CA ASN A 156 8.30 -5.95 -10.24
C ASN A 156 8.34 -4.59 -10.95
N CYS A 157 9.47 -4.26 -11.59
CA CYS A 157 9.68 -3.02 -12.34
C CYS A 157 9.49 -1.74 -11.50
N VAL A 158 10.27 -1.61 -10.41
CA VAL A 158 10.13 -0.48 -9.48
C VAL A 158 11.44 0.22 -9.20
N ILE A 159 12.56 -0.51 -9.14
CA ILE A 159 13.85 0.08 -8.73
C ILE A 159 14.28 1.14 -9.74
N ASN A 160 13.99 0.92 -11.03
CA ASN A 160 14.29 1.87 -12.09
C ASN A 160 13.55 3.22 -11.98
N LEU A 161 12.38 3.24 -11.33
CA LEU A 161 11.56 4.45 -11.14
C LEU A 161 12.06 5.39 -10.04
N LEU A 162 13.08 4.96 -9.29
CA LEU A 162 13.69 5.77 -8.24
C LEU A 162 14.81 6.65 -8.80
N PRO A 163 15.09 7.81 -8.16
CA PRO A 163 16.34 8.52 -8.43
C PRO A 163 17.55 7.66 -8.01
N SER A 164 18.74 8.02 -8.50
CA SER A 164 19.95 7.21 -8.33
C SER A 164 20.32 6.95 -6.85
N ASP A 165 20.16 7.95 -6.00
CA ASP A 165 20.34 7.84 -4.55
C ASP A 165 19.20 7.04 -3.89
N GLY A 166 17.97 7.23 -4.36
CA GLY A 166 16.79 6.47 -3.94
C GLY A 166 16.94 4.96 -4.12
N LYS A 167 17.56 4.50 -5.22
CA LYS A 167 17.86 3.07 -5.45
C LYS A 167 18.69 2.46 -4.32
N GLY A 168 19.78 3.12 -3.95
CA GLY A 168 20.66 2.64 -2.88
C GLY A 168 20.01 2.70 -1.49
N ASN A 169 19.21 3.74 -1.22
CA ASN A 169 18.49 3.89 0.04
C ASN A 169 17.41 2.81 0.21
N LEU A 170 16.62 2.54 -0.83
CA LEU A 170 15.63 1.47 -0.79
C LEU A 170 16.28 0.11 -0.54
N LEU A 171 17.41 -0.20 -1.18
CA LEU A 171 18.08 -1.48 -0.98
C LEU A 171 18.63 -1.65 0.45
N LYS A 172 19.01 -0.56 1.12
CA LYS A 172 19.32 -0.59 2.57
C LYS A 172 18.09 -0.88 3.42
N GLU A 173 16.93 -0.30 3.08
CA GLU A 173 15.67 -0.60 3.76
C GLU A 173 15.22 -2.05 3.52
N VAL A 174 15.38 -2.56 2.30
CA VAL A 174 15.18 -3.98 1.96
C VAL A 174 16.03 -4.87 2.86
N GLN A 175 17.32 -4.55 3.02
CA GLN A 175 18.18 -5.30 3.94
C GLN A 175 17.74 -5.15 5.40
N ARG A 176 17.31 -3.96 5.82
CA ARG A 176 16.85 -3.71 7.19
C ARG A 176 15.66 -4.59 7.56
N ILE A 177 14.66 -4.68 6.68
CA ILE A 177 13.38 -5.34 6.99
C ILE A 177 13.41 -6.86 6.74
N LEU A 178 14.31 -7.33 5.88
CA LEU A 178 14.55 -8.77 5.71
C LEU A 178 15.06 -9.38 7.00
N LYS A 179 14.51 -10.54 7.38
CA LYS A 179 15.13 -11.42 8.36
C LYS A 179 16.52 -11.86 7.88
N PRO A 180 17.47 -12.10 8.79
CA PRO A 180 18.65 -12.89 8.43
C PRO A 180 18.22 -14.25 7.83
N GLY A 181 18.84 -14.65 6.72
CA GLY A 181 18.42 -15.81 5.92
C GLY A 181 17.25 -15.53 4.96
N GLY A 182 16.61 -14.37 5.05
CA GLY A 182 15.58 -13.91 4.12
C GLY A 182 16.15 -13.56 2.75
N ARG A 183 15.27 -13.46 1.76
CA ARG A 183 15.64 -13.32 0.34
C ARG A 183 14.87 -12.23 -0.39
N ILE A 184 15.52 -11.62 -1.38
CA ILE A 184 14.84 -10.81 -2.40
C ILE A 184 14.63 -11.62 -3.67
N VAL A 185 13.55 -11.32 -4.36
CA VAL A 185 13.22 -11.89 -5.67
C VAL A 185 12.60 -10.78 -6.51
N PHE A 186 13.41 -10.10 -7.30
CA PHE A 186 12.95 -8.99 -8.13
C PHE A 186 12.85 -9.40 -9.60
N SER A 187 11.85 -8.86 -10.28
CA SER A 187 11.81 -8.77 -11.73
C SER A 187 12.02 -7.31 -12.11
N ASP A 188 13.08 -6.99 -12.85
CA ASP A 188 13.36 -5.60 -13.25
C ASP A 188 14.00 -5.52 -14.63
N ILE A 189 13.91 -4.36 -15.27
CA ILE A 189 14.55 -4.07 -16.54
C ILE A 189 16.01 -3.68 -16.28
N VAL A 190 16.95 -4.32 -16.94
CA VAL A 190 18.39 -4.10 -16.74
C VAL A 190 19.04 -3.70 -18.06
N ALA A 191 19.91 -2.70 -18.01
CA ALA A 191 20.63 -2.20 -19.19
C ALA A 191 21.67 -3.24 -19.68
N ARG A 192 21.60 -3.59 -20.97
CA ARG A 192 22.61 -4.41 -21.66
C ARG A 192 23.86 -3.60 -22.04
N LYS A 193 23.66 -2.30 -22.30
CA LYS A 193 24.69 -1.34 -22.71
C LYS A 193 24.32 0.05 -22.19
N PRO A 194 25.27 1.01 -22.12
CA PRO A 194 24.97 2.38 -21.73
C PRO A 194 23.85 2.96 -22.59
N LEU A 195 22.78 3.47 -21.98
CA LEU A 195 21.63 4.04 -22.71
C LEU A 195 22.03 5.30 -23.49
N SER A 196 21.38 5.56 -24.63
CA SER A 196 21.55 6.79 -25.40
C SER A 196 20.98 7.99 -24.65
N GLU A 197 21.43 9.20 -24.99
CA GLU A 197 20.85 10.44 -24.42
C GLU A 197 19.39 10.65 -24.84
N GLU A 198 18.98 10.10 -25.98
CA GLU A 198 17.57 10.08 -26.40
C GLU A 198 16.72 9.27 -25.41
N ILE A 199 17.15 8.05 -25.05
CA ILE A 199 16.44 7.19 -24.10
C ILE A 199 16.44 7.79 -22.70
N LYS A 200 17.59 8.29 -22.21
CA LYS A 200 17.71 8.82 -20.85
C LYS A 200 16.83 10.04 -20.59
N ASN A 201 16.59 10.86 -21.61
CA ASN A 201 15.79 12.07 -21.50
C ASN A 201 14.31 11.86 -21.87
N ASP A 202 13.91 10.62 -22.21
CA ASP A 202 12.54 10.27 -22.52
C ASP A 202 11.76 9.91 -21.23
N VAL A 203 10.83 10.79 -20.85
CA VAL A 203 9.96 10.62 -19.68
C VAL A 203 9.06 9.39 -19.82
N VAL A 204 8.64 9.05 -21.04
CA VAL A 204 7.78 7.88 -21.30
C VAL A 204 8.59 6.60 -21.07
N ALA A 205 9.81 6.56 -21.59
CA ALA A 205 10.76 5.48 -21.31
C ALA A 205 11.08 5.39 -19.81
N TYR A 206 11.13 6.51 -19.08
CA TYR A 206 11.31 6.49 -17.63
C TYR A 206 10.12 5.86 -16.90
N ILE A 207 8.89 6.29 -17.20
CA ILE A 207 7.64 5.72 -16.64
C ILE A 207 7.54 4.22 -16.93
N GLY A 208 8.02 3.78 -18.11
CA GLY A 208 8.11 2.38 -18.53
C GLY A 208 9.32 1.61 -17.98
N CYS A 209 10.04 2.15 -16.99
CA CYS A 209 11.20 1.53 -16.34
C CYS A 209 12.44 1.32 -17.23
N VAL A 210 12.51 1.95 -18.41
CA VAL A 210 13.63 1.81 -19.36
C VAL A 210 14.71 2.85 -19.11
N ALA A 211 14.35 4.14 -19.10
CA ALA A 211 15.35 5.23 -18.99
C ALA A 211 16.10 5.24 -17.66
N GLY A 212 15.48 4.69 -16.60
CA GLY A 212 16.07 4.53 -15.28
C GLY A 212 16.87 3.25 -15.08
N ALA A 213 16.97 2.38 -16.09
CA ALA A 213 17.64 1.09 -16.01
C ALA A 213 19.16 1.25 -15.83
N ILE A 214 19.70 0.47 -14.89
CA ILE A 214 21.13 0.36 -14.62
C ILE A 214 21.66 -0.99 -15.10
N ASP A 215 22.97 -1.10 -15.32
CA ASP A 215 23.58 -2.36 -15.73
C ASP A 215 23.78 -3.32 -14.54
N VAL A 216 24.07 -4.59 -14.84
CA VAL A 216 24.27 -5.66 -13.85
C VAL A 216 25.37 -5.30 -12.84
N LEU A 217 26.45 -4.62 -13.25
CA LEU A 217 27.57 -4.29 -12.37
C LEU A 217 27.17 -3.22 -11.35
N GLN A 218 26.48 -2.18 -11.82
CA GLN A 218 25.94 -1.12 -10.96
C GLN A 218 24.93 -1.70 -9.96
N TYR A 219 24.03 -2.55 -10.45
CA TYR A 219 23.00 -3.20 -9.63
C TYR A 219 23.62 -4.10 -8.56
N THR A 220 24.59 -4.95 -8.94
CA THR A 220 25.34 -5.82 -8.01
C THR A 220 26.00 -4.98 -6.91
N LYS A 221 26.69 -3.91 -7.29
CA LYS A 221 27.34 -3.02 -6.32
C LYS A 221 26.36 -2.39 -5.33
N LEU A 222 25.15 -2.00 -5.78
CA LEU A 222 24.14 -1.46 -4.87
C LEU A 222 23.63 -2.52 -3.89
N LEU A 223 23.40 -3.76 -4.34
CA LEU A 223 22.99 -4.89 -3.49
C LEU A 223 24.07 -5.23 -2.46
N GLU A 224 25.33 -5.31 -2.88
CA GLU A 224 26.48 -5.56 -1.98
C GLU A 224 26.64 -4.45 -0.94
N ASN A 225 26.56 -3.18 -1.36
CA ASN A 225 26.66 -2.03 -0.45
C ASN A 225 25.50 -1.99 0.57
N ALA A 226 24.34 -2.54 0.22
CA ALA A 226 23.23 -2.68 1.15
C ALA A 226 23.42 -3.84 2.14
N GLY A 227 24.39 -4.73 1.91
CA GLY A 227 24.67 -5.90 2.77
C GLY A 227 23.96 -7.18 2.31
N LEU A 228 23.53 -7.27 1.05
CA LEU A 228 23.00 -8.49 0.44
C LEU A 228 24.12 -9.30 -0.22
N SER A 229 23.91 -10.61 -0.34
CA SER A 229 24.89 -11.59 -0.83
C SER A 229 24.22 -12.67 -1.68
N ASN A 230 24.99 -13.61 -2.24
CA ASN A 230 24.49 -14.67 -3.13
C ASN A 230 23.67 -14.12 -4.31
N ILE A 231 24.20 -13.07 -4.93
CA ILE A 231 23.49 -12.31 -5.96
C ILE A 231 23.49 -13.09 -7.27
N VAL A 232 22.30 -13.29 -7.84
CA VAL A 232 22.10 -13.98 -9.12
C VAL A 232 21.24 -13.10 -10.03
N PHE A 233 21.70 -12.95 -11.27
CA PHE A 233 20.97 -12.31 -12.37
C PHE A 233 20.69 -13.34 -13.46
N GLU A 234 19.41 -13.52 -13.81
CA GLU A 234 18.98 -14.39 -14.91
C GLU A 234 18.21 -13.54 -15.94
N ASP A 235 18.77 -13.42 -17.14
CA ASP A 235 18.08 -12.83 -18.30
C ASP A 235 16.92 -13.73 -18.71
N THR A 236 15.71 -13.19 -18.66
CA THR A 236 14.48 -13.92 -19.00
C THR A 236 14.36 -14.21 -20.50
N LYS A 237 15.10 -13.46 -21.33
CA LYS A 237 15.03 -13.47 -22.81
C LYS A 237 13.64 -13.15 -23.36
N THR A 238 12.78 -12.54 -22.54
CA THR A 238 11.46 -12.14 -22.98
C THR A 238 11.54 -10.92 -23.89
N ASP A 239 10.65 -10.88 -24.89
CA ASP A 239 10.54 -9.76 -25.82
C ASP A 239 9.81 -8.57 -25.16
N LEU A 240 10.56 -7.51 -24.88
CA LEU A 240 10.02 -6.28 -24.30
C LEU A 240 9.20 -5.45 -25.30
N SER A 241 9.23 -5.77 -26.61
CA SER A 241 8.40 -5.08 -27.60
C SER A 241 6.91 -5.34 -27.40
N ILE A 242 6.55 -6.35 -26.60
CA ILE A 242 5.17 -6.62 -26.17
C ILE A 242 4.52 -5.39 -25.50
N TYR A 243 5.30 -4.53 -24.84
CA TYR A 243 4.80 -3.25 -24.31
C TYR A 243 4.25 -2.30 -25.38
N TYR A 244 4.59 -2.52 -26.65
CA TYR A 244 4.44 -1.55 -27.74
C TYR A 244 3.61 -2.08 -28.91
N ASN A 245 3.45 -3.40 -29.01
CA ASN A 245 2.84 -4.09 -30.16
C ASN A 245 1.31 -4.19 -30.09
N PHE A 246 0.65 -3.48 -29.16
CA PHE A 246 -0.81 -3.44 -29.12
C PHE A 246 -1.32 -2.39 -30.12
N GLU A 247 -1.98 -2.84 -31.19
CA GLU A 247 -2.66 -2.00 -32.18
C GLU A 247 -4.12 -1.82 -31.74
N ASN A 248 -4.52 -0.59 -31.41
CA ASN A 248 -5.92 -0.19 -31.49
C ASN A 248 -6.08 0.72 -32.72
N ASP A 249 -7.29 0.82 -33.26
CA ASP A 249 -7.67 1.67 -34.43
C ASP A 249 -7.41 3.18 -34.25
N GLN A 250 -6.77 3.58 -33.16
CA GLN A 250 -6.18 4.90 -32.95
C GLN A 250 -4.68 4.72 -32.74
N ASP A 251 -3.86 5.50 -33.44
CA ASP A 251 -2.39 5.56 -33.37
C ASP A 251 -1.79 5.89 -31.96
N THR A 252 -2.50 5.53 -30.89
CA THR A 252 -2.21 5.83 -29.49
C THR A 252 -1.72 4.58 -28.75
N PHE A 253 -0.45 4.64 -28.36
CA PHE A 253 0.35 3.69 -27.58
C PHE A 253 -0.26 3.18 -26.24
N PRO A 254 0.02 1.96 -25.77
CA PRO A 254 -0.64 1.42 -24.56
C PRO A 254 -0.07 1.89 -23.20
N ILE A 255 0.90 2.82 -23.18
CA ILE A 255 1.19 3.66 -22.00
C ILE A 255 0.08 4.73 -21.79
N HIS A 256 -0.84 4.91 -22.76
CA HIS A 256 -1.93 5.92 -22.77
C HIS A 256 -3.13 5.69 -21.81
N THR A 257 -2.92 5.18 -20.61
CA THR A 257 -3.86 5.49 -19.49
C THR A 257 -3.20 6.25 -18.37
N THR A 258 -1.97 6.74 -18.62
CA THR A 258 -1.28 7.68 -17.72
C THR A 258 -1.08 9.00 -18.46
N PRO A 259 -1.91 10.03 -18.22
CA PRO A 259 -1.75 11.35 -18.82
C PRO A 259 -0.36 11.90 -18.50
N LEU A 260 0.42 12.22 -19.54
CA LEU A 260 1.59 13.05 -19.36
C LEU A 260 1.13 14.46 -18.96
N PRO A 261 1.88 15.20 -18.12
CA PRO A 261 1.54 16.56 -17.73
C PRO A 261 1.31 17.52 -18.92
N SER A 262 1.90 17.22 -20.08
CA SER A 262 1.81 18.02 -21.31
C SER A 262 0.60 17.71 -22.21
N GLY A 263 -0.20 16.67 -21.93
CA GLY A 263 -1.33 16.25 -22.77
C GLY A 263 -0.95 15.73 -24.16
N THR A 264 0.34 15.57 -24.46
CA THR A 264 0.84 15.01 -25.71
C THR A 264 0.91 13.49 -25.63
N ALA A 265 0.47 12.83 -26.70
CA ALA A 265 0.51 11.39 -26.81
C ALA A 265 1.96 10.85 -26.85
N PRO A 266 2.36 9.90 -25.98
CA PRO A 266 3.60 9.15 -26.20
C PRO A 266 3.60 8.48 -27.58
N ALA A 267 4.70 8.65 -28.31
CA ALA A 267 4.93 8.01 -29.61
C ALA A 267 5.65 6.66 -29.43
N ARG A 268 5.55 5.79 -30.45
CA ARG A 268 6.37 4.57 -30.57
C ARG A 268 7.86 4.91 -30.44
N PRO A 269 8.65 4.16 -29.65
CA PRO A 269 10.09 4.25 -29.70
C PRO A 269 10.58 4.10 -31.14
N THR A 270 11.52 4.94 -31.53
CA THR A 270 12.23 4.88 -32.83
C THR A 270 13.33 3.81 -32.83
N TYR A 271 13.54 3.14 -31.70
CA TYR A 271 14.59 2.17 -31.45
C TYR A 271 14.01 0.82 -31.02
N ASP A 272 14.74 -0.26 -31.25
CA ASP A 272 14.42 -1.58 -30.68
C ASP A 272 14.85 -1.62 -29.21
N ILE A 273 13.86 -1.68 -28.30
CA ILE A 273 14.08 -1.74 -26.85
C ILE A 273 14.96 -2.92 -26.43
N ASN A 274 14.85 -4.08 -27.09
CA ASN A 274 15.56 -5.30 -26.71
C ASN A 274 17.07 -5.22 -26.97
N GLU A 275 17.51 -4.27 -27.82
CA GLU A 275 18.93 -3.99 -28.02
C GLU A 275 19.59 -3.25 -26.85
N TRP A 276 18.80 -2.56 -26.03
CA TRP A 276 19.30 -1.67 -24.97
C TRP A 276 19.11 -2.26 -23.58
N VAL A 277 17.99 -2.93 -23.36
CA VAL A 277 17.60 -3.44 -22.04
C VAL A 277 17.01 -4.85 -22.16
N ALA A 278 16.88 -5.54 -21.03
CA ALA A 278 16.16 -6.80 -20.93
C ALA A 278 15.54 -6.99 -19.55
N SER A 279 14.50 -7.83 -19.47
CA SER A 279 13.92 -8.23 -18.19
C SER A 279 14.80 -9.29 -17.52
N TYR A 280 15.15 -9.06 -16.25
CA TYR A 280 15.95 -9.96 -15.43
C TYR A 280 15.17 -10.42 -14.20
N ARG A 281 15.44 -11.66 -13.80
CA ARG A 281 15.18 -12.14 -12.45
C ARG A 281 16.43 -11.89 -11.61
N ILE A 282 16.24 -11.28 -10.45
CA ILE A 282 17.31 -10.87 -9.56
C ILE A 282 17.05 -11.49 -8.20
N LEU A 283 17.97 -12.32 -7.73
CA LEU A 283 17.90 -12.96 -6.43
C LEU A 283 19.10 -12.54 -5.59
N ALA A 284 18.87 -12.30 -4.30
CA ALA A 284 19.93 -12.13 -3.31
C ALA A 284 19.41 -12.48 -1.91
N THR A 285 20.31 -12.71 -0.96
CA THR A 285 19.98 -13.10 0.40
C THR A 285 20.64 -12.20 1.43
N LYS A 286 19.97 -11.98 2.56
CA LYS A 286 20.58 -11.39 3.76
C LYS A 286 21.30 -12.49 4.54
N ALA A 287 22.57 -12.27 4.87
CA ALA A 287 23.35 -13.23 5.64
C ALA A 287 22.83 -13.35 7.09
N GLY A 288 23.03 -14.52 7.70
CA GLY A 288 22.71 -14.82 9.10
C GLY A 288 21.60 -15.86 9.27
N GLU A 289 21.38 -16.27 10.51
CA GLU A 289 20.36 -17.27 10.86
C GLU A 289 19.03 -16.60 11.24
N PRO A 290 17.88 -17.18 10.84
CA PRO A 290 16.58 -16.63 11.17
C PRO A 290 16.41 -16.44 12.68
N PRO A 291 15.75 -15.37 13.14
CA PRO A 291 15.53 -15.15 14.57
C PRO A 291 14.66 -16.28 15.15
N ALA A 292 14.88 -16.60 16.43
CA ALA A 292 14.13 -17.65 17.13
C ALA A 292 12.63 -17.33 17.24
N GLU A 293 12.28 -16.04 17.31
CA GLU A 293 10.90 -15.56 17.35
C GLU A 293 10.71 -14.42 16.34
N ASN A 294 9.56 -14.40 15.68
CA ASN A 294 9.17 -13.31 14.80
C ASN A 294 8.68 -12.11 15.63
N PRO A 295 8.89 -10.87 15.16
CA PRO A 295 8.26 -9.73 15.80
C PRO A 295 6.73 -9.89 15.80
N PRO A 296 6.05 -9.44 16.87
CA PRO A 296 4.61 -9.64 17.03
C PRO A 296 3.80 -8.95 15.92
N THR A 297 4.37 -7.91 15.29
CA THR A 297 3.80 -7.22 14.13
C THR A 297 4.85 -7.05 13.04
N VAL A 298 4.41 -7.01 11.77
CA VAL A 298 5.28 -6.75 10.61
C VAL A 298 5.30 -5.27 10.28
N LEU A 299 4.13 -4.61 10.26
CA LEU A 299 4.05 -3.16 10.15
C LEU A 299 4.54 -2.51 11.46
N LEU A 300 5.25 -1.39 11.36
CA LEU A 300 5.63 -0.55 12.51
C LEU A 300 4.39 -0.15 13.31
N ARG A 301 3.31 0.19 12.60
CA ARG A 301 2.02 0.52 13.19
C ARG A 301 0.94 -0.24 12.44
N TRP A 302 0.09 -0.96 13.16
CA TRP A 302 -1.00 -1.73 12.54
C TRP A 302 -1.92 -0.86 11.66
N TRP A 303 -2.04 0.44 11.99
CA TRP A 303 -2.89 1.37 11.26
C TRP A 303 -2.27 1.89 9.97
N ASP A 304 -1.00 1.59 9.68
CA ASP A 304 -0.40 1.90 8.38
C ASP A 304 -1.08 1.13 7.24
N ALA A 305 -1.81 0.05 7.57
CA ALA A 305 -2.66 -0.69 6.65
C ALA A 305 -3.93 0.07 6.20
N TYR A 306 -4.24 1.22 6.80
CA TYR A 306 -5.47 1.99 6.54
C TYR A 306 -5.17 3.43 6.13
N PRO A 307 -6.13 4.17 5.54
CA PRO A 307 -5.93 5.57 5.17
C PRO A 307 -5.63 6.47 6.36
N VAL A 308 -4.92 7.56 6.08
CA VAL A 308 -4.72 8.63 7.07
C VAL A 308 -6.06 9.32 7.31
N VAL A 309 -6.39 9.52 8.59
CA VAL A 309 -7.58 10.26 9.02
C VAL A 309 -7.50 11.70 8.51
N LYS A 310 -8.58 12.20 7.91
CA LYS A 310 -8.66 13.59 7.39
C LYS A 310 -9.41 14.50 8.36
N SER A 311 -10.45 14.00 9.00
CA SER A 311 -11.31 14.73 9.90
C SER A 311 -10.76 14.78 11.33
N SER A 312 -11.11 15.83 12.06
CA SER A 312 -10.76 16.03 13.47
C SER A 312 -12.04 16.15 14.30
N PRO A 313 -12.65 15.04 14.73
CA PRO A 313 -13.90 15.05 15.48
C PRO A 313 -13.79 15.85 16.79
N PRO A 314 -14.87 16.52 17.23
CA PRO A 314 -14.90 17.22 18.50
C PRO A 314 -14.71 16.27 19.70
N SER A 315 -14.19 16.82 20.80
CA SER A 315 -14.12 16.09 22.08
C SER A 315 -15.37 16.31 22.92
N ILE A 316 -15.68 15.36 23.81
CA ILE A 316 -16.76 15.43 24.80
C ILE A 316 -16.23 14.96 26.17
N THR A 317 -16.59 15.66 27.24
CA THR A 317 -16.07 15.36 28.58
C THR A 317 -16.76 14.15 29.21
N ALA A 318 -16.14 13.62 30.27
CA ALA A 318 -16.71 12.52 31.03
C ALA A 318 -18.04 12.91 31.69
N GLU A 319 -18.14 14.14 32.19
CA GLU A 319 -19.34 14.69 32.83
C GLU A 319 -20.50 14.87 31.83
N GLU A 320 -20.21 15.32 30.61
CA GLU A 320 -21.21 15.46 29.55
C GLU A 320 -21.76 14.09 29.14
N VAL A 321 -20.90 13.09 28.96
CA VAL A 321 -21.34 11.71 28.64
C VAL A 321 -22.11 11.09 29.81
N ALA A 322 -21.70 11.32 31.06
CA ALA A 322 -22.43 10.84 32.23
C ALA A 322 -23.84 11.45 32.33
N ALA A 323 -23.99 12.74 32.02
CA ALA A 323 -25.28 13.40 31.94
C ALA A 323 -26.18 12.74 30.87
N LEU A 324 -25.65 12.47 29.68
CA LEU A 324 -26.38 11.77 28.61
C LEU A 324 -26.84 10.37 29.04
N ILE A 325 -25.99 9.61 29.73
CA ILE A 325 -26.34 8.27 30.23
C ILE A 325 -27.50 8.34 31.24
N ARG A 326 -27.43 9.27 32.19
CA ARG A 326 -28.45 9.45 33.23
C ARG A 326 -29.78 9.94 32.68
N GLU A 327 -29.74 10.94 31.81
CA GLU A 327 -30.94 11.46 31.15
C GLU A 327 -31.57 10.39 30.25
N GLY A 328 -30.76 9.66 29.48
CA GLY A 328 -31.20 8.54 28.66
C GLY A 328 -31.77 7.36 29.45
N ALA A 329 -31.45 7.21 30.74
CA ALA A 329 -32.12 6.23 31.59
C ALA A 329 -33.59 6.58 31.86
N SER A 330 -33.95 7.85 31.77
CA SER A 330 -35.31 8.36 31.95
C SER A 330 -36.03 8.75 30.65
N ASP A 331 -35.29 9.10 29.59
CA ASP A 331 -35.83 9.55 28.31
C ASP A 331 -35.32 8.67 27.14
N PRO A 332 -36.19 7.83 26.55
CA PRO A 332 -35.85 7.00 25.40
C PRO A 332 -35.36 7.78 24.17
N ALA A 333 -35.82 9.02 23.97
CA ALA A 333 -35.39 9.85 22.86
C ALA A 333 -33.93 10.29 23.03
N VAL A 334 -33.52 10.64 24.25
CA VAL A 334 -32.12 10.94 24.58
C VAL A 334 -31.27 9.68 24.44
N LYS A 335 -31.76 8.53 24.91
CA LYS A 335 -31.03 7.24 24.77
C LYS A 335 -30.77 6.86 23.32
N ALA A 336 -31.72 7.11 22.41
CA ALA A 336 -31.55 6.87 20.98
C ALA A 336 -30.62 7.91 20.29
N GLY A 337 -30.43 9.07 20.91
CA GLY A 337 -29.65 10.17 20.37
C GLY A 337 -28.13 9.99 20.42
N PHE A 338 -27.61 9.05 21.22
CA PHE A 338 -26.17 8.81 21.34
C PHE A 338 -25.79 7.33 21.43
N ALA A 339 -24.56 7.02 21.03
CA ALA A 339 -23.90 5.74 21.22
C ALA A 339 -22.48 5.97 21.75
N VAL A 340 -21.99 5.07 22.60
CA VAL A 340 -20.61 5.08 23.08
C VAL A 340 -19.90 3.83 22.56
N VAL A 341 -18.75 4.00 21.93
CA VAL A 341 -17.99 2.94 21.27
C VAL A 341 -16.62 2.80 21.92
N ASP A 342 -16.38 1.67 22.55
CA ASP A 342 -15.09 1.28 23.09
C ASP A 342 -14.25 0.58 22.03
N VAL A 343 -13.12 1.18 21.65
CA VAL A 343 -12.23 0.61 20.63
C VAL A 343 -11.03 -0.16 21.19
N ARG A 344 -11.07 -0.52 22.49
CA ARG A 344 -10.11 -1.44 23.12
C ARG A 344 -10.26 -2.88 22.63
N ARG A 345 -9.22 -3.70 22.79
CA ARG A 345 -9.20 -5.14 22.48
C ARG A 345 -9.24 -5.91 23.81
N ASN A 346 -8.30 -6.83 24.03
CA ASN A 346 -8.12 -7.60 25.26
C ASN A 346 -7.82 -6.71 26.48
N ASP A 347 -7.48 -5.44 26.27
CA ASP A 347 -7.33 -4.42 27.31
C ASP A 347 -8.64 -3.70 27.68
N HIS A 348 -9.78 -4.24 27.24
CA HIS A 348 -11.11 -3.82 27.67
C HIS A 348 -11.40 -4.19 29.14
N ALA A 349 -10.82 -5.30 29.61
CA ALA A 349 -11.02 -5.81 30.97
C ALA A 349 -10.64 -4.78 32.06
N GLY A 350 -11.48 -4.67 33.09
CA GLY A 350 -11.35 -3.71 34.19
C GLY A 350 -12.45 -2.65 34.22
N GLY A 351 -13.58 -2.88 33.54
CA GLY A 351 -14.73 -1.99 33.50
C GLY A 351 -14.77 -1.06 32.29
N HIS A 352 -15.99 -0.71 31.88
CA HIS A 352 -16.25 0.09 30.69
C HIS A 352 -17.42 1.06 30.91
N VAL A 353 -17.52 2.06 30.02
CA VAL A 353 -18.65 2.99 30.03
C VAL A 353 -19.95 2.19 29.87
N ARG A 354 -20.94 2.47 30.72
CA ARG A 354 -22.18 1.70 30.75
C ARG A 354 -22.87 1.68 29.38
N GLY A 355 -23.18 0.48 28.90
CA GLY A 355 -23.84 0.24 27.62
C GLY A 355 -23.00 0.61 26.39
N SER A 356 -21.67 0.72 26.51
CA SER A 356 -20.81 0.97 25.35
C SER A 356 -20.67 -0.26 24.46
N PHE A 357 -20.61 -0.05 23.15
CA PHE A 357 -20.35 -1.10 22.17
C PHE A 357 -18.84 -1.33 22.03
N ASN A 358 -18.37 -2.56 22.19
CA ASN A 358 -16.96 -2.88 21.95
C ASN A 358 -16.71 -3.18 20.46
N ARG A 359 -15.80 -2.41 19.83
CA ARG A 359 -15.42 -2.52 18.41
C ARG A 359 -13.91 -2.33 18.25
N HIS A 360 -13.17 -3.43 18.09
CA HIS A 360 -11.71 -3.43 18.12
C HIS A 360 -11.07 -2.51 17.06
N ALA A 361 -10.23 -1.57 17.48
CA ALA A 361 -9.60 -0.58 16.58
C ALA A 361 -8.92 -1.18 15.33
N GLN A 362 -8.26 -2.33 15.48
CA GLN A 362 -7.44 -2.95 14.45
C GLN A 362 -8.21 -3.53 13.26
N THR A 363 -9.49 -3.82 13.46
CA THR A 363 -10.41 -4.27 12.39
C THR A 363 -11.55 -3.27 12.20
N PHE A 364 -11.51 -2.13 12.90
CA PHE A 364 -12.57 -1.14 12.92
C PHE A 364 -12.81 -0.53 11.53
N TYR A 365 -11.72 -0.22 10.82
CA TYR A 365 -11.80 0.39 9.50
C TYR A 365 -12.55 -0.50 8.50
N ASP A 366 -12.30 -1.81 8.53
CA ASP A 366 -12.98 -2.78 7.65
C ASP A 366 -14.49 -2.89 7.94
N ASP A 367 -14.93 -2.52 9.15
CA ASP A 367 -16.31 -2.61 9.62
C ASP A 367 -17.09 -1.28 9.48
N LEU A 368 -16.45 -0.24 8.94
CA LEU A 368 -17.08 1.08 8.75
C LEU A 368 -18.44 1.03 8.04
N PRO A 369 -18.66 0.23 6.97
CA PRO A 369 -19.97 0.14 6.34
C PRO A 369 -21.06 -0.38 7.29
N SER A 370 -20.74 -1.39 8.11
CA SER A 370 -21.69 -1.93 9.09
C SER A 370 -21.97 -0.91 10.20
N LEU A 371 -20.92 -0.25 10.70
CA LEU A 371 -21.02 0.78 11.73
C LEU A 371 -21.83 1.99 11.25
N PHE A 372 -21.67 2.38 9.99
CA PHE A 372 -22.45 3.43 9.37
C PHE A 372 -23.94 3.07 9.36
N GLU A 373 -24.29 1.87 8.89
CA GLU A 373 -25.69 1.43 8.90
C GLU A 373 -26.29 1.36 10.31
N GLU A 374 -25.49 0.93 11.29
CA GLU A 374 -25.87 0.86 12.70
C GLU A 374 -26.11 2.24 13.33
N PHE A 375 -25.25 3.22 13.03
CA PHE A 375 -25.21 4.50 13.75
C PHE A 375 -25.51 5.76 12.90
N LYS A 376 -25.87 5.65 11.61
CA LYS A 376 -26.16 6.80 10.74
C LYS A 376 -27.29 7.70 11.23
N ASN A 377 -28.22 7.17 12.02
CA ASN A 377 -29.33 7.90 12.63
C ASN A 377 -29.09 8.31 14.10
N THR A 378 -27.89 8.04 14.63
CA THR A 378 -27.49 8.38 16.00
C THR A 378 -26.70 9.69 15.99
N SER A 379 -27.27 10.74 16.59
CA SER A 379 -26.72 12.11 16.49
C SER A 379 -25.29 12.26 17.06
N LYS A 380 -24.94 11.49 18.10
CA LYS A 380 -23.59 11.50 18.72
C LYS A 380 -23.04 10.09 18.85
N VAL A 381 -21.95 9.79 18.14
CA VAL A 381 -21.23 8.52 18.29
C VAL A 381 -19.88 8.80 18.94
N ILE A 382 -19.73 8.39 20.19
CA ILE A 382 -18.64 8.80 21.07
C ILE A 382 -17.64 7.67 21.20
N PHE A 383 -16.42 7.87 20.70
CA PHE A 383 -15.38 6.86 20.72
C PHE A 383 -14.41 7.08 21.88
N TYR A 384 -13.92 5.98 22.45
CA TYR A 384 -12.88 6.03 23.46
C TYR A 384 -11.95 4.82 23.40
N CYS A 385 -10.76 4.99 23.96
CA CYS A 385 -9.88 3.87 24.28
C CYS A 385 -9.27 4.06 25.68
N GLN A 386 -8.10 3.49 25.95
CA GLN A 386 -7.49 3.56 27.27
C GLN A 386 -7.31 5.00 27.78
N SER A 387 -6.75 5.88 26.95
CA SER A 387 -6.52 7.29 27.29
C SER A 387 -6.92 8.26 26.18
N SER A 388 -7.62 7.78 25.14
CA SER A 388 -8.00 8.56 23.95
C SER A 388 -6.88 9.36 23.27
N ASN A 389 -5.62 8.91 23.36
CA ASN A 389 -4.47 9.55 22.69
C ASN A 389 -3.99 8.82 21.42
N GLY A 390 -4.78 7.85 20.93
CA GLY A 390 -4.38 7.00 19.81
C GLY A 390 -5.58 6.35 19.12
N ARG A 391 -5.98 5.15 19.57
CA ARG A 391 -7.08 4.39 18.95
C ARG A 391 -8.40 5.15 18.88
N GLY A 392 -8.82 5.79 19.98
CA GLY A 392 -10.10 6.50 20.10
C GLY A 392 -10.25 7.61 19.04
N PRO A 393 -9.38 8.63 19.02
CA PRO A 393 -9.40 9.68 18.00
C PRO A 393 -9.29 9.14 16.57
N ARG A 394 -8.48 8.10 16.36
CA ARG A 394 -8.32 7.51 15.03
C ARG A 394 -9.60 6.85 14.51
N CYS A 395 -10.26 6.05 15.35
CA CYS A 395 -11.52 5.40 14.96
C CYS A 395 -12.64 6.43 14.79
N ALA A 396 -12.72 7.43 15.67
CA ALA A 396 -13.65 8.55 15.52
C ALA A 396 -13.42 9.31 14.20
N GLY A 397 -12.15 9.59 13.87
CA GLY A 397 -11.78 10.27 12.65
C GLY A 397 -12.13 9.47 11.40
N TRP A 398 -11.81 8.17 11.37
CA TRP A 398 -12.22 7.29 10.26
C TRP A 398 -13.73 7.19 10.10
N TYR A 399 -14.47 7.11 11.21
CA TYR A 399 -15.92 7.12 11.16
C TYR A 399 -16.46 8.45 10.62
N GLN A 400 -15.90 9.59 11.06
CA GLN A 400 -16.27 10.91 10.54
C GLN A 400 -15.93 11.06 9.05
N ASP A 401 -14.75 10.64 8.62
CA ASP A 401 -14.37 10.64 7.20
C ASP A 401 -15.37 9.82 6.35
N TYR A 402 -15.85 8.69 6.88
CA TYR A 402 -16.86 7.86 6.23
C TYR A 402 -18.22 8.55 6.18
N LEU A 403 -18.64 9.21 7.27
CA LEU A 403 -19.86 10.02 7.31
C LEU A 403 -19.81 11.15 6.26
N ASP A 404 -18.70 11.90 6.23
CA ASP A 404 -18.51 13.03 5.31
C ASP A 404 -18.59 12.58 3.83
N ALA A 405 -18.11 11.37 3.52
CA ALA A 405 -18.22 10.77 2.19
C ALA A 405 -19.65 10.34 1.80
N HIS A 406 -20.56 10.19 2.77
CA HIS A 406 -21.97 9.83 2.60
C HIS A 406 -22.90 10.97 3.04
N ALA A 407 -22.46 12.22 2.87
CA ALA A 407 -23.19 13.40 3.29
C ALA A 407 -24.62 13.41 2.70
N GLY A 408 -25.61 13.63 3.57
CA GLY A 408 -27.03 13.62 3.22
C GLY A 408 -27.75 12.29 3.48
N GLU A 409 -27.02 11.23 3.82
CA GLU A 409 -27.60 9.91 4.16
C GLU A 409 -27.66 9.63 5.67
N HIS A 410 -27.19 10.57 6.50
CA HIS A 410 -27.07 10.42 7.95
C HIS A 410 -27.38 11.73 8.69
N ASN A 411 -27.60 11.63 10.00
CA ASN A 411 -27.61 12.77 10.95
C ASN A 411 -26.55 12.61 12.06
N SER A 412 -25.66 11.63 11.90
CA SER A 412 -24.63 11.26 12.86
C SER A 412 -23.41 12.18 12.83
N GLN A 413 -22.71 12.26 13.96
CA GLN A 413 -21.42 12.92 14.11
C GLN A 413 -20.54 12.15 15.11
N ALA A 414 -19.25 12.01 14.79
CA ALA A 414 -18.28 11.38 15.66
C ALA A 414 -17.81 12.33 16.77
N TYR A 415 -17.55 11.79 17.95
CA TYR A 415 -16.98 12.49 19.10
C TYR A 415 -15.88 11.65 19.75
N VAL A 416 -14.94 12.29 20.43
CA VAL A 416 -13.91 11.61 21.24
C VAL A 416 -14.15 11.87 22.71
N LEU A 417 -14.29 10.82 23.53
CA LEU A 417 -14.31 10.98 24.98
C LEU A 417 -12.92 11.38 25.49
N THR A 418 -12.84 12.54 26.12
CA THR A 418 -11.59 13.09 26.67
C THR A 418 -10.99 12.16 27.73
N ASP A 419 -9.67 11.95 27.66
CA ASP A 419 -8.88 11.11 28.57
C ASP A 419 -9.29 9.63 28.69
N GLY A 420 -10.26 9.19 27.88
CA GLY A 420 -10.68 7.81 27.73
C GLY A 420 -11.17 7.14 29.03
N ILE A 421 -11.14 5.81 29.04
CA ILE A 421 -11.65 5.01 30.16
C ILE A 421 -10.87 5.22 31.46
N LYS A 422 -9.57 5.55 31.37
CA LYS A 422 -8.73 5.79 32.56
C LYS A 422 -9.28 6.94 33.40
N ASN A 423 -9.70 8.02 32.76
CA ASN A 423 -10.31 9.14 33.48
C ASN A 423 -11.74 8.81 33.90
N TRP A 424 -12.53 8.17 33.03
CA TRP A 424 -13.90 7.73 33.36
C TRP A 424 -13.97 6.93 34.68
N LEU A 425 -13.16 5.88 34.80
CA LEU A 425 -13.13 5.02 35.99
C LEU A 425 -12.58 5.73 37.22
N LYS A 426 -11.74 6.76 37.04
CA LYS A 426 -11.23 7.59 38.14
C LYS A 426 -12.31 8.54 38.64
N THR A 427 -13.03 9.19 37.74
CA THR A 427 -14.05 10.20 38.04
C THR A 427 -15.29 9.56 38.65
N PHE A 428 -15.80 8.48 38.06
CA PHE A 428 -17.09 7.88 38.45
C PHE A 428 -16.92 6.59 39.26
N LYS A 429 -15.83 6.48 40.02
CA LYS A 429 -15.53 5.28 40.81
C LYS A 429 -16.66 5.00 41.81
N GLY A 430 -17.30 3.84 41.69
CA GLY A 430 -18.40 3.42 42.58
C GLY A 430 -19.79 3.85 42.11
N GLU A 431 -19.90 4.49 40.94
CA GLU A 431 -21.17 4.86 40.32
C GLU A 431 -21.61 3.75 39.36
N GLU A 432 -22.31 2.74 39.89
CA GLU A 432 -22.77 1.56 39.14
C GLU A 432 -23.76 1.90 38.00
N ASP A 433 -24.35 3.09 38.01
CA ASP A 433 -25.18 3.62 36.92
C ASP A 433 -24.37 4.09 35.71
N LEU A 434 -23.04 4.21 35.82
CA LEU A 434 -22.15 4.73 34.77
C LEU A 434 -21.06 3.74 34.34
N ILE A 435 -20.83 2.67 35.11
CA ILE A 435 -19.79 1.68 34.84
C ILE A 435 -20.42 0.31 34.79
N ASP A 436 -20.20 -0.40 33.69
CA ASP A 436 -20.41 -1.85 33.63
C ASP A 436 -19.07 -2.52 33.98
N ALA A 437 -19.11 -3.48 34.90
CA ALA A 437 -17.97 -4.32 35.25
C ALA A 437 -18.02 -5.61 34.41
N ASP A 438 -16.85 -6.12 34.04
CA ASP A 438 -16.71 -7.40 33.33
C ASP A 438 -17.13 -8.61 34.17
#